data_AF-A0A4J1TK30-F1
#
_entry.id   AF-A0A4J1TK30-F1
#
_cell.length_a   1.000
_cell.length_b   1.000
_cell.length_c   1.000
_cell.angle_alpha   90.00
_cell.angle_beta   90.00
_cell.angle_gamma   90.00
#
_symmetry.space_group_name_H-M   'P 1'
#
loop_
_entity.id
_entity.type
_entity.pdbx_description
1 polymer ?
#
loop_
_entity_poly.entity_id
_entity_poly.type
_entity_poly.pdbx_seq_one_letter_code
_entity_poly.pdbx_strand_id
1 'polypeptide(L)'
;MLENDIKKVLVSHDEITEAAKKLGAQLTKDYAGKNPILVGILKGSIPFMAELVKHIDTHIEMDFMMVSSYHGGTASSGVINIKQDVTQDIKGRQFYL
;
A
#
# COMPACT_ATOMS: atom_id res chain seq x y z
N MET A 1 1.63 -16.02 21.86
CA MET A 1 0.21 -16.38 22.04
C MET A 1 -0.52 -16.59 20.71
N LEU A 2 -0.26 -15.80 19.66
CA LEU A 2 -0.91 -15.99 18.34
C LEU A 2 -0.37 -17.18 17.53
N GLU A 3 0.83 -17.67 17.83
CA GLU A 3 1.51 -18.73 17.07
C GLU A 3 0.74 -20.06 17.06
N ASN A 4 -0.05 -20.34 18.11
CA ASN A 4 -0.84 -21.55 18.22
C ASN A 4 -2.06 -21.58 17.27
N ASP A 5 -2.46 -20.41 16.74
CA ASP A 5 -3.58 -20.28 15.80
C ASP A 5 -3.10 -20.27 14.33
N ILE A 6 -1.78 -20.34 14.09
CA ILE A 6 -1.19 -20.27 12.74
C ILE A 6 -0.84 -21.67 12.24
N LYS A 7 -1.58 -22.13 11.23
CA LYS A 7 -1.34 -23.44 10.59
C LYS A 7 0.04 -23.56 9.93
N LYS A 8 0.51 -22.49 9.28
CA LYS A 8 1.85 -22.37 8.69
C LYS A 8 2.16 -20.92 8.31
N VAL A 9 3.44 -20.56 8.30
CA VAL A 9 3.92 -19.31 7.71
C VAL A 9 3.96 -19.46 6.19
N LEU A 10 3.25 -18.58 5.48
CA LEU A 10 3.22 -18.58 4.01
C LEU A 10 4.32 -17.71 3.40
N VAL A 11 4.59 -16.58 4.05
CA VAL A 11 5.63 -15.63 3.69
C VAL A 11 6.26 -15.18 5.00
N SER A 12 7.56 -15.42 5.13
CA SER A 12 8.35 -15.00 6.27
C SER A 12 8.54 -13.48 6.29
N HIS A 13 8.96 -12.96 7.44
CA HIS A 13 9.28 -11.54 7.56
C HIS A 13 10.40 -11.13 6.59
N ASP A 14 11.46 -11.94 6.50
CA ASP A 14 12.58 -11.67 5.61
C ASP A 14 12.16 -11.63 4.14
N GLU A 15 11.27 -12.54 3.71
CA GLU A 15 10.73 -12.52 2.34
C GLU A 15 9.93 -11.25 2.05
N ILE A 16 9.14 -10.76 3.02
CA ILE A 16 8.42 -9.48 2.88
C ILE A 16 9.40 -8.31 2.79
N THR A 17 10.43 -8.28 3.64
CA THR A 17 11.44 -7.23 3.64
C THR A 17 12.27 -7.23 2.35
N GLU A 18 12.66 -8.39 1.83
CA GLU A 18 13.38 -8.48 0.55
C GLU A 18 12.51 -8.06 -0.63
N ALA A 19 11.22 -8.42 -0.64
CA ALA A 19 10.27 -7.92 -1.64
C ALA A 19 10.12 -6.39 -1.57
N ALA A 20 10.03 -5.83 -0.36
CA ALA A 20 9.94 -4.40 -0.12
C ALA A 20 11.20 -3.66 -0.57
N LYS A 21 12.40 -4.18 -0.28
CA LYS A 21 13.68 -3.63 -0.78
C LYS A 21 13.73 -3.59 -2.29
N LYS A 22 13.38 -4.70 -2.95
CA LYS A 22 13.39 -4.80 -4.41
C LYS A 22 12.43 -3.78 -5.03
N LEU A 23 11.21 -3.67 -4.50
CA LEU A 23 10.21 -2.72 -4.98
C LEU A 23 10.62 -1.28 -4.70
N GLY A 24 11.15 -0.99 -3.50
CA GLY A 24 11.62 0.34 -3.12
C GLY A 24 12.75 0.84 -4.01
N ALA A 25 13.73 -0.02 -4.33
CA ALA A 25 14.79 0.30 -5.28
C ALA A 25 14.27 0.58 -6.69
N GLN A 26 13.28 -0.20 -7.15
CA GLN A 26 12.62 0.03 -8.43
C GLN A 26 11.89 1.38 -8.45
N LEU A 27 11.06 1.67 -7.45
CA LEU A 27 10.33 2.92 -7.33
C LEU A 27 11.28 4.13 -7.24
N THR A 28 12.37 4.01 -6.49
CA THR A 28 13.41 5.04 -6.41
C THR A 28 13.93 5.42 -7.79
N LYS A 29 14.26 4.43 -8.61
CA LYS A 29 14.75 4.65 -9.98
C LYS A 29 13.67 5.25 -10.88
N ASP A 30 12.47 4.69 -10.83
CA ASP A 30 11.37 5.07 -11.74
C ASP A 30 10.84 6.48 -11.42
N TYR A 31 10.99 6.93 -10.17
CA TYR A 31 10.44 8.20 -9.65
C TYR A 31 11.48 9.24 -9.21
N ALA A 32 12.75 9.03 -9.55
CA ALA A 32 13.81 10.01 -9.28
C ALA A 32 13.41 11.40 -9.81
N GLY A 33 13.32 12.38 -8.90
CA GLY A 33 12.96 13.77 -9.21
C GLY A 33 11.49 14.02 -9.58
N LYS A 34 10.59 13.04 -9.42
CA LYS A 34 9.17 13.15 -9.81
C LYS A 34 8.20 13.38 -8.66
N ASN A 35 8.65 13.27 -7.40
CA ASN A 35 7.85 13.47 -6.19
C ASN A 35 6.45 12.80 -6.24
N PRO A 36 6.35 11.46 -6.35
CA PRO A 36 5.05 10.78 -6.45
C PRO A 36 4.27 10.78 -5.13
N ILE A 37 2.97 10.48 -5.22
CA ILE A 37 2.13 10.15 -4.06
C ILE A 37 1.97 8.64 -4.00
N LEU A 38 2.33 8.05 -2.87
CA LEU A 38 2.04 6.66 -2.52
C LEU A 38 0.71 6.59 -1.77
N VAL A 39 -0.29 5.94 -2.35
CA VAL A 39 -1.65 5.91 -1.79
C VAL A 39 -1.96 4.53 -1.22
N GLY A 40 -2.23 4.46 0.09
CA GLY A 40 -2.57 3.22 0.79
C GLY A 40 -4.05 2.97 0.96
N ILE A 41 -4.53 1.76 0.64
CA ILE A 41 -5.90 1.36 0.95
C ILE A 41 -6.01 0.80 2.37
N LEU A 42 -6.76 1.52 3.22
CA LEU A 42 -6.96 1.13 4.61
C LEU A 42 -7.86 -0.10 4.75
N LYS A 43 -7.61 -0.98 5.74
CA LYS A 43 -6.53 -0.91 6.75
C LYS A 43 -5.34 -1.84 6.44
N GLY A 44 -5.56 -2.81 5.54
CA GLY A 44 -4.64 -3.93 5.32
C GLY A 44 -3.31 -3.56 4.67
N SER A 45 -3.22 -2.43 3.96
CA SER A 45 -1.97 -2.01 3.31
C SER A 45 -0.93 -1.47 4.31
N ILE A 46 -1.34 -1.03 5.50
CA ILE A 46 -0.48 -0.30 6.44
C ILE A 46 0.84 -1.05 6.73
N PRO A 47 0.84 -2.35 7.12
CA PRO A 47 2.07 -3.01 7.51
C PRO A 47 3.08 -3.11 6.37
N PHE A 48 2.60 -3.38 5.15
CA PHE A 48 3.48 -3.48 3.98
C PHE A 48 3.98 -2.12 3.52
N MET A 49 3.11 -1.11 3.49
CA MET A 49 3.53 0.26 3.15
C MET A 49 4.59 0.78 4.11
N ALA A 50 4.42 0.54 5.43
CA ALA A 50 5.39 0.95 6.44
C ALA A 50 6.76 0.28 6.23
N GLU A 51 6.79 -0.96 5.72
CA GLU A 51 8.04 -1.62 5.35
C GLU A 51 8.62 -1.08 4.05
N LEU A 52 7.80 -0.90 3.02
CA LEU A 52 8.20 -0.43 1.68
C LEU A 52 8.85 0.95 1.71
N VAL A 53 8.26 1.92 2.41
CA VAL A 53 8.75 3.31 2.40
C VAL A 53 10.15 3.48 2.98
N LYS A 54 10.61 2.54 3.81
CA LYS A 54 11.99 2.55 4.33
C LYS A 54 13.04 2.33 3.24
N HIS A 55 12.64 1.75 2.12
CA HIS A 55 13.52 1.35 1.03
C HIS A 55 13.34 2.21 -0.23
N ILE A 56 12.60 3.32 -0.14
CA ILE A 56 12.44 4.31 -1.22
C ILE A 56 13.35 5.50 -0.92
N ASP A 57 14.35 5.72 -1.78
CA ASP A 57 15.34 6.80 -1.68
C ASP A 57 15.06 7.91 -2.70
N THR A 58 13.83 8.42 -2.67
CA THR A 58 13.43 9.63 -3.41
C THR A 58 12.34 10.34 -2.62
N HIS A 59 12.15 11.62 -2.88
CA HIS A 59 11.03 12.36 -2.29
C HIS A 59 9.71 11.71 -2.71
N ILE A 60 8.89 11.36 -1.72
CA ILE A 60 7.54 10.84 -1.90
C ILE A 60 6.62 11.52 -0.89
N GLU A 61 5.34 11.56 -1.23
CA GLU A 61 4.29 11.90 -0.28
C GLU A 61 3.40 10.67 -0.07
N MET A 62 2.77 10.60 1.10
CA MET A 62 1.88 9.48 1.45
C MET A 62 0.46 9.99 1.65
N ASP A 63 -0.51 9.23 1.16
CA ASP A 63 -1.93 9.45 1.43
C ASP A 63 -2.62 8.11 1.63
N PHE A 64 -3.83 8.14 2.20
CA PHE A 64 -4.61 6.94 2.49
C PHE A 64 -6.05 7.11 2.04
N MET A 65 -6.57 6.08 1.38
CA MET A 65 -7.98 5.98 1.04
C MET A 65 -8.65 4.92 1.91
N MET A 66 -9.88 5.21 2.34
CA MET A 66 -10.75 4.22 2.97
C MET A 66 -11.91 3.91 2.04
N VAL A 67 -11.94 2.67 1.58
CA VAL A 67 -13.04 2.15 0.77
C VAL A 67 -13.85 1.18 1.61
N SER A 68 -15.17 1.17 1.41
CA SER A 68 -16.02 0.09 1.90
C SER A 68 -16.77 -0.55 0.76
N SER A 69 -16.76 -1.89 0.74
CA SER A 69 -17.73 -2.65 -0.04
C SER A 69 -19.13 -2.43 0.54
N TYR A 70 -20.12 -2.18 -0.32
CA TYR A 70 -21.52 -2.16 0.12
C TYR A 70 -21.95 -3.59 0.54
N HIS A 71 -22.77 -3.66 1.58
CA HIS A 71 -23.23 -4.88 2.25
C HIS A 71 -23.86 -5.90 1.27
N GLY A 72 -23.18 -7.01 0.98
CA GLY A 72 -23.77 -8.08 0.16
C GLY A 72 -22.84 -9.25 -0.21
N GLY A 73 -22.35 -10.01 0.76
CA GLY A 73 -21.71 -11.31 0.51
C GLY A 73 -20.25 -11.30 0.02
N THR A 74 -19.70 -12.50 -0.22
CA THR A 74 -18.29 -12.80 -0.55
C THR A 74 -17.84 -12.37 -1.96
N ALA A 75 -18.64 -11.59 -2.68
CA ALA A 75 -18.34 -11.13 -4.02
C ALA A 75 -18.36 -9.59 -4.07
N SER A 76 -17.28 -8.99 -4.58
CA SER A 76 -17.24 -7.56 -4.87
C SER A 76 -18.29 -7.25 -5.94
N SER A 77 -19.26 -6.40 -5.62
CA SER A 77 -20.25 -5.91 -6.57
C SER A 77 -19.66 -4.91 -7.59
N GLY A 78 -18.35 -4.64 -7.54
CA GLY A 78 -17.67 -3.67 -8.39
C GLY A 78 -17.98 -2.21 -8.04
N VAL A 79 -18.96 -1.96 -7.17
CA VAL A 79 -19.33 -0.62 -6.71
C VAL A 79 -18.63 -0.33 -5.39
N ILE A 80 -17.55 0.44 -5.47
CA ILE A 80 -16.75 0.86 -4.33
C ILE A 80 -17.35 2.14 -3.76
N ASN A 81 -17.74 2.14 -2.48
CA ASN A 81 -18.15 3.36 -1.79
C ASN A 81 -16.93 3.95 -1.07
N ILE A 82 -16.51 5.14 -1.49
CA ILE A 82 -15.37 5.88 -0.94
C ILE A 82 -15.83 6.52 0.36
N LYS A 83 -15.34 5.99 1.49
CA LYS A 83 -15.62 6.54 2.82
C LYS A 83 -14.67 7.69 3.19
N GLN A 84 -13.44 7.60 2.72
CA GLN A 84 -12.44 8.66 2.83
C GLN A 84 -11.61 8.64 1.55
N ASP A 85 -11.62 9.76 0.85
CA ASP A 85 -10.85 9.96 -0.37
C ASP A 85 -9.44 10.50 -0.05
N VAL A 86 -8.55 10.50 -1.04
CA VAL A 86 -7.27 11.20 -0.96
C VAL A 86 -7.51 12.68 -0.65
N THR A 87 -6.68 13.22 0.22
CA THR A 87 -6.80 14.61 0.70
C THR A 87 -5.88 15.55 -0.06
N GLN A 88 -4.88 15.01 -0.76
CA GLN A 88 -3.94 15.78 -1.56
C GLN A 88 -4.47 16.11 -2.96
N ASP A 89 -4.05 17.24 -3.52
CA ASP A 89 -4.31 17.56 -4.92
C ASP A 89 -3.52 16.61 -5.83
N ILE A 90 -4.23 15.65 -6.41
CA ILE A 90 -3.68 14.62 -7.29
C ILE A 90 -3.58 15.07 -8.75
N LYS A 91 -4.02 16.29 -9.09
CA LYS A 91 -4.09 16.75 -10.48
C LYS A 91 -2.69 16.90 -11.08
N GLY A 92 -2.39 16.07 -12.09
CA GLY A 92 -1.10 16.11 -12.81
C GLY A 92 0.03 15.33 -12.15
N ARG A 93 -0.25 14.54 -11.10
CA ARG A 93 0.74 13.71 -10.41
C ARG A 93 0.66 12.25 -10.81
N GLN A 94 1.80 11.56 -10.78
CA GLN A 94 1.85 10.11 -10.97
C GLN A 94 1.52 9.43 -9.63
N PHE A 95 0.58 8.48 -9.65
CA PHE A 95 0.09 7.79 -8.47
C PHE A 95 0.19 6.27 -8.63
N TYR A 96 0.47 5.58 -7.53
CA TYR A 96 0.43 4.12 -7.41
C TYR A 96 -0.44 3.76 -6.20
N LEU A 97 -1.28 2.74 -6.41
CA LEU A 97 -2.10 2.04 -5.43
C LEU A 97 -1.40 0.76 -4.97
#